data_AF-A0AAE4UWU7-F1
#
_entry.id   AF-A0AAE4UWU7-F1
#
_cell.length_a   1.000
_cell.length_b   1.000
_cell.length_c   1.000
_cell.angle_alpha   90.00
_cell.angle_beta   90.00
_cell.angle_gamma   90.00
#
_symmetry.space_group_name_H-M   'P 1'
#
loop_
_entity.id
_entity.type
_entity.pdbx_description
1 polymer ?
#
loop_
_entity_poly.entity_id
_entity_poly.type
_entity_poly.pdbx_seq_one_letter_code
_entity_poly.pdbx_strand_id
1 'polypeptide(L)'
;MLILALAGMTYYLDTSLNRVDALADYDGRVGDTPGTNWLLVGSDSRTGLTPEQEQELSTGGNSGPDRTDTIIVMHLPSSGGPATMVSIPRDSYVSIPGYGEDKINASFAFGGPQLLVQTVEEASGLHIDHYAEIGFGGFAGIVDAIGGVEMCLDAPIDDPLAGINLAPGCQELSGSDALGFVRTRATALA
;
A
#
# COMPACT_ATOMS: atom_id res chain seq x y z
N MET A 1 0.09 -35.35 5.76
CA MET A 1 -0.86 -34.22 5.91
C MET A 1 -0.16 -32.87 5.97
N LEU A 2 0.87 -32.67 6.81
CA LEU A 2 1.56 -31.38 6.95
C LEU A 2 2.20 -30.86 5.63
N ILE A 3 2.82 -31.74 4.83
CA ILE A 3 3.42 -31.36 3.53
C ILE A 3 2.36 -30.95 2.51
N LEU A 4 1.20 -31.62 2.48
CA LEU A 4 0.09 -31.25 1.61
C LEU A 4 -0.59 -29.95 2.07
N ALA A 5 -0.64 -29.69 3.37
CA ALA A 5 -1.12 -28.43 3.92
C ALA A 5 -0.16 -27.27 3.59
N LEU A 6 1.15 -27.47 3.73
CA LEU A 6 2.18 -26.50 3.32
C LEU A 6 2.14 -26.25 1.81
N ALA A 7 2.09 -27.30 0.99
CA ALA A 7 2.01 -27.16 -0.47
C ALA A 7 0.69 -26.48 -0.91
N GLY A 8 -0.43 -26.84 -0.26
CA GLY A 8 -1.72 -26.20 -0.49
C GLY A 8 -1.73 -24.73 -0.06
N MET A 9 -1.08 -24.39 1.05
CA MET A 9 -0.95 -23.03 1.54
C MET A 9 -0.01 -22.20 0.66
N THR A 10 1.11 -22.74 0.20
CA THR A 10 1.99 -22.05 -0.76
C THR A 10 1.30 -21.85 -2.09
N TYR A 11 0.53 -22.83 -2.56
CA TYR A 11 -0.25 -22.71 -3.80
C TYR A 11 -1.37 -21.68 -3.67
N TYR A 12 -2.08 -21.68 -2.54
CA TYR A 12 -3.11 -20.69 -2.23
C TYR A 12 -2.50 -19.28 -2.17
N LEU A 13 -1.40 -19.09 -1.45
CA LEU A 13 -0.69 -17.81 -1.39
C LEU A 13 -0.21 -17.37 -2.78
N ASP A 14 0.45 -18.25 -3.54
CA ASP A 14 0.96 -17.95 -4.88
C ASP A 14 -0.15 -17.57 -5.86
N THR A 15 -1.30 -18.25 -5.81
CA THR A 15 -2.47 -17.95 -6.65
C THR A 15 -3.28 -16.75 -6.19
N SER A 16 -3.21 -16.39 -4.91
CA SER A 16 -3.88 -15.22 -4.34
C SER A 16 -3.11 -13.91 -4.56
N LEU A 17 -1.82 -14.00 -4.90
CA LEU A 17 -0.96 -12.83 -5.12
C LEU A 17 -0.97 -12.43 -6.59
N ASN A 18 -1.44 -11.21 -6.85
CA ASN A 18 -1.26 -10.58 -8.16
C ASN A 18 0.21 -10.19 -8.33
N ARG A 19 0.83 -10.67 -9.40
CA ARG A 19 2.21 -10.30 -9.74
C ARG A 19 2.22 -9.07 -10.64
N VAL A 20 2.95 -8.05 -10.21
CA VAL A 20 3.21 -6.84 -10.99
C VAL A 20 4.70 -6.77 -11.32
N ASP A 21 5.00 -6.40 -12.56
CA ASP A 21 6.38 -6.18 -13.00
C ASP A 21 6.84 -4.80 -12.55
N ALA A 22 7.27 -4.69 -11.30
CA ALA A 22 7.67 -3.41 -10.68
C ALA A 22 9.19 -3.18 -10.65
N LEU A 23 10.00 -4.24 -10.81
CA LEU A 23 11.45 -4.19 -10.62
C LEU A 23 12.21 -4.21 -11.96
N ALA A 24 11.75 -3.38 -12.90
CA ALA A 24 12.40 -3.25 -14.19
C ALA A 24 13.83 -2.72 -14.06
N ASP A 25 14.73 -3.22 -14.90
CA ASP A 25 16.10 -2.73 -14.96
C ASP A 25 16.17 -1.41 -15.76
N TYR A 26 17.12 -0.55 -15.42
CA TYR A 26 17.34 0.73 -16.08
C TYR A 26 18.82 1.11 -16.07
N ASP A 27 19.22 1.98 -17.00
CA ASP A 27 20.64 2.36 -17.13
C ASP A 27 21.11 3.12 -15.88
N GLY A 28 22.24 2.66 -15.31
CA GLY A 28 22.76 3.21 -14.07
C GLY A 28 21.97 2.82 -12.81
N ARG A 29 21.16 1.76 -12.86
CA ARG A 29 20.44 1.26 -11.68
C ARG A 29 21.35 1.08 -10.47
N VAL A 30 20.84 1.49 -9.31
CA VAL A 30 21.54 1.35 -8.03
C VAL A 30 21.91 -0.12 -7.83
N GLY A 31 23.21 -0.40 -7.69
CA GLY A 31 23.69 -1.75 -7.45
C GLY A 31 23.32 -2.26 -6.06
N ASP A 32 23.45 -3.57 -5.85
CA ASP A 32 23.07 -4.24 -4.61
C ASP A 32 23.57 -3.51 -3.35
N THR A 33 22.63 -3.23 -2.44
CA THR A 33 22.93 -2.64 -1.13
C THR A 33 22.90 -3.71 -0.03
N PRO A 34 23.70 -3.60 1.05
CA PRO A 34 23.70 -4.59 2.11
C PRO A 34 22.31 -4.72 2.77
N GLY A 35 21.81 -5.95 2.89
CA GLY A 35 20.48 -6.22 3.43
C GLY A 35 19.46 -6.48 2.33
N THR A 36 18.19 -6.36 2.66
CA THR A 36 17.09 -6.51 1.71
C THR A 36 16.08 -5.40 1.92
N ASN A 37 15.76 -4.66 0.86
CA ASN A 37 14.80 -3.56 0.88
C ASN A 37 13.52 -3.96 0.14
N TRP A 38 12.40 -3.79 0.83
CA TRP A 38 11.06 -3.92 0.28
C TRP A 38 10.46 -2.53 0.12
N LEU A 39 9.95 -2.21 -1.06
CA LEU A 39 9.09 -1.07 -1.27
C LEU A 39 7.64 -1.50 -1.11
N LEU A 40 7.01 -1.04 -0.04
CA LEU A 40 5.60 -1.27 0.28
C LEU A 40 4.80 -0.05 -0.16
N VAL A 41 3.79 -0.28 -1.00
CA VAL A 41 2.99 0.77 -1.63
C VAL A 41 1.51 0.56 -1.32
N GLY A 42 0.87 1.58 -0.78
CA GLY A 42 -0.59 1.65 -0.73
C GLY A 42 -1.10 2.48 -1.91
N SER A 43 -1.87 1.85 -2.80
CA SER A 43 -2.48 2.54 -3.94
C SER A 43 -3.98 2.71 -3.75
N ASP A 44 -4.55 3.73 -4.39
CA ASP A 44 -6.00 3.88 -4.51
C ASP A 44 -6.59 3.00 -5.64
N SER A 45 -5.82 2.00 -6.09
CA SER A 45 -6.21 1.10 -7.16
C SER A 45 -7.42 0.25 -6.76
N ARG A 46 -8.35 0.14 -7.70
CA ARG A 46 -9.55 -0.71 -7.62
C ARG A 46 -9.38 -2.00 -8.45
N THR A 47 -8.19 -2.22 -8.99
CA THR A 47 -7.89 -3.39 -9.82
C THR A 47 -8.26 -4.67 -9.08
N GLY A 48 -9.16 -5.45 -9.69
CA GLY A 48 -9.64 -6.72 -9.13
C GLY A 48 -10.91 -6.64 -8.27
N LEU A 49 -11.48 -5.44 -8.06
CA LEU A 49 -12.78 -5.29 -7.39
C LEU A 49 -13.95 -5.49 -8.37
N THR A 50 -15.02 -6.14 -7.92
CA THR A 50 -16.31 -6.11 -8.63
C THR A 50 -17.04 -4.79 -8.36
N PRO A 51 -18.00 -4.38 -9.23
CA PRO A 51 -18.81 -3.18 -8.98
C PRO A 51 -19.52 -3.18 -7.62
N GLU A 52 -19.94 -4.36 -7.15
CA GLU A 52 -20.55 -4.53 -5.82
C GLU A 52 -19.53 -4.24 -4.72
N GLN A 53 -18.31 -4.78 -4.83
CA GLN A 53 -17.24 -4.53 -3.87
C GLN A 53 -16.78 -3.07 -3.87
N GLU A 54 -16.75 -2.41 -5.03
CA GLU A 54 -16.46 -0.98 -5.10
C GLU A 54 -17.52 -0.13 -4.40
N GLN A 55 -18.77 -0.56 -4.45
CA GLN A 55 -19.87 0.09 -3.74
C GLN A 55 -19.78 -0.17 -2.24
N GLU A 56 -19.52 -1.40 -1.82
CA GLU A 56 -19.33 -1.79 -0.41
C GLU A 56 -18.17 -1.03 0.24
N LEU A 57 -17.04 -0.91 -0.45
CA LEU A 57 -15.86 -0.20 0.05
C LEU A 57 -15.94 1.32 -0.12
N SER A 58 -17.06 1.86 -0.63
CA SER A 58 -17.23 3.28 -0.93
C SER A 58 -16.07 3.83 -1.79
N THR A 59 -15.68 3.07 -2.81
CA THR A 59 -14.60 3.43 -3.75
C THR A 59 -15.14 3.81 -5.12
N GLY A 60 -16.43 3.61 -5.41
CA GLY A 60 -17.04 3.93 -6.71
C GLY A 60 -16.91 5.40 -7.14
N GLY A 61 -16.76 5.63 -8.45
CA GLY A 61 -16.68 6.97 -9.08
C GLY A 61 -15.58 7.10 -10.15
N ASN A 62 -15.58 8.20 -10.91
CA ASN A 62 -14.51 8.52 -11.86
C ASN A 62 -13.21 8.77 -11.10
N SER A 63 -12.36 7.76 -11.03
CA SER A 63 -11.00 7.88 -10.52
C SER A 63 -10.10 8.35 -11.66
N GLY A 64 -9.20 9.28 -11.36
CA GLY A 64 -8.10 9.61 -12.26
C GLY A 64 -7.14 8.42 -12.40
N PRO A 65 -5.93 8.63 -12.96
CA PRO A 65 -4.90 7.59 -12.90
C PRO A 65 -4.64 7.17 -11.46
N ASP A 66 -4.38 5.88 -11.24
CA ASP A 66 -4.03 5.33 -9.92
C ASP A 66 -2.89 6.13 -9.29
N ARG A 67 -3.02 6.39 -7.99
CA ARG A 67 -2.06 7.13 -7.18
C ARG A 67 -1.59 6.26 -6.03
N THR A 68 -0.34 6.46 -5.65
CA THR A 68 0.17 6.01 -4.36
C THR A 68 0.04 7.14 -3.33
N ASP A 69 -0.57 6.81 -2.19
CA ASP A 69 -0.66 7.72 -1.05
C ASP A 69 0.21 7.25 0.14
N THR A 70 0.68 6.00 0.10
CA THR A 70 1.55 5.40 1.10
C THR A 70 2.75 4.77 0.42
N ILE A 71 3.95 5.25 0.78
CA ILE A 71 5.22 4.72 0.27
C ILE A 71 6.07 4.42 1.51
N ILE A 72 6.42 3.16 1.72
CA ILE A 72 7.23 2.72 2.87
C ILE A 72 8.37 1.85 2.36
N VAL A 73 9.59 2.18 2.77
CA VAL A 73 10.75 1.30 2.59
C VAL A 73 10.92 0.49 3.86
N MET A 74 10.81 -0.83 3.75
CA MET A 74 11.13 -1.77 4.81
C MET A 74 12.51 -2.39 4.54
N HIS A 75 13.44 -2.17 5.46
CA HIS A 75 14.79 -2.69 5.41
C HIS A 75 14.97 -3.87 6.37
N LEU A 76 15.48 -4.98 5.84
CA LEU A 76 15.89 -6.17 6.58
C LEU A 76 17.43 -6.24 6.56
N PRO A 77 18.11 -6.05 7.70
CA PRO A 77 19.57 -6.06 7.73
C PRO A 77 20.11 -7.47 7.52
N SER A 78 21.17 -7.60 6.71
CA SER A 78 21.84 -8.88 6.43
C SER A 78 22.45 -9.54 7.68
N SER A 79 22.67 -8.77 8.74
CA SER A 79 23.14 -9.27 10.03
C SER A 79 22.08 -9.98 10.86
N GLY A 80 20.82 -10.05 10.41
CA GLY A 80 19.70 -10.68 11.13
C GLY A 80 19.14 -9.83 12.28
N GLY A 81 19.38 -8.51 12.24
CA GLY A 81 18.76 -7.54 13.16
C GLY A 81 17.28 -7.29 12.87
N PRO A 82 16.61 -6.43 13.67
CA PRO A 82 15.21 -6.11 13.49
C PRO A 82 14.95 -5.39 12.15
N ALA A 83 13.78 -5.62 11.57
CA ALA A 83 13.30 -4.87 10.42
C ALA A 83 13.11 -3.39 10.79
N THR A 84 13.47 -2.49 9.88
CA THR A 84 13.21 -1.04 10.01
C THR A 84 12.27 -0.60 8.90
N MET A 85 11.27 0.21 9.22
CA MET A 85 10.36 0.77 8.22
C MET A 85 10.46 2.30 8.23
N VAL A 86 10.57 2.89 7.05
CA VAL A 86 10.63 4.34 6.85
C VAL A 86 9.57 4.74 5.85
N SER A 87 8.65 5.59 6.28
CA SER A 87 7.68 6.21 5.39
C SER A 87 8.33 7.33 4.57
N ILE A 88 8.14 7.30 3.25
CA ILE A 88 8.47 8.40 2.36
C ILE A 88 7.18 9.22 2.17
N PRO A 89 7.16 10.50 2.58
CA PRO A 89 5.99 11.35 2.37
C PRO A 89 5.67 11.44 0.87
N ARG A 90 4.40 11.21 0.48
CA ARG A 90 3.96 11.21 -0.93
C ARG A 90 4.27 12.51 -1.69
N ASP A 91 4.35 13.63 -0.97
CA ASP A 91 4.61 14.96 -1.50
C ASP A 91 6.11 15.33 -1.46
N SER A 92 7.00 14.36 -1.20
CA SER A 92 8.46 14.59 -1.25
C SER A 92 8.86 15.03 -2.64
N TYR A 93 9.56 16.16 -2.74
CA TYR A 93 9.98 16.75 -4.01
C TYR A 93 11.31 16.12 -4.46
N VAL A 94 11.30 15.43 -5.60
CA VAL A 94 12.42 14.62 -6.11
C VAL A 94 12.51 14.69 -7.64
N SER A 95 13.70 14.39 -8.16
CA SER A 95 13.89 14.15 -9.60
C SER A 95 13.20 12.85 -10.00
N ILE A 96 12.28 12.94 -10.96
CA ILE A 96 11.60 11.81 -11.58
C ILE A 96 12.23 11.56 -12.96
N PRO A 97 12.82 10.36 -13.21
CA PRO A 97 13.48 10.04 -14.46
C PRO A 97 12.58 10.21 -15.68
N GLY A 98 13.00 11.09 -16.60
CA GLY A 98 12.23 11.41 -17.82
C GLY A 98 11.13 12.46 -17.65
N TYR A 99 10.84 12.93 -16.42
CA TYR A 99 9.75 13.88 -16.13
C TYR A 99 10.20 15.14 -15.37
N GLY A 100 11.44 15.20 -14.88
CA GLY A 100 11.96 16.35 -14.13
C GLY A 100 11.57 16.30 -12.65
N GLU A 101 11.60 17.44 -11.96
CA GLU A 101 11.34 17.51 -10.52
C GLU A 101 9.83 17.62 -10.22
N ASP A 102 9.28 16.68 -9.46
CA ASP A 102 7.89 16.71 -8.98
C ASP A 102 7.77 15.95 -7.63
N LYS A 103 6.56 15.85 -7.12
CA LYS A 103 6.22 15.00 -5.97
C LYS A 103 6.43 13.54 -6.32
N ILE A 104 7.03 12.78 -5.40
CA ILE A 104 7.39 11.38 -5.64
C ILE A 104 6.19 10.52 -6.06
N ASN A 105 4.97 10.81 -5.56
CA ASN A 105 3.79 10.05 -5.97
C ASN A 105 3.37 10.25 -7.43
N ALA A 106 3.83 11.33 -8.08
CA ALA A 106 3.58 11.57 -9.50
C ALA A 106 4.29 10.52 -10.38
N SER A 107 5.42 9.97 -9.92
CA SER A 107 6.15 8.92 -10.63
C SER A 107 5.28 7.68 -10.88
N PHE A 108 4.45 7.30 -9.91
CA PHE A 108 3.49 6.22 -10.05
C PHE A 108 2.39 6.56 -11.08
N ALA A 109 1.88 7.79 -11.05
CA ALA A 109 0.88 8.23 -12.02
C ALA A 109 1.44 8.32 -13.46
N PHE A 110 2.74 8.60 -13.61
CA PHE A 110 3.40 8.73 -14.91
C PHE A 110 3.84 7.39 -15.51
N GLY A 111 4.41 6.50 -14.70
CA GLY A 111 5.05 5.27 -15.17
C GLY A 111 4.78 4.04 -14.30
N GLY A 112 3.78 4.11 -13.42
CA GLY A 112 3.37 3.01 -12.57
C GLY A 112 4.42 2.57 -11.54
N PRO A 113 4.33 1.31 -11.07
CA PRO A 113 5.26 0.75 -10.09
C PRO A 113 6.74 0.85 -10.50
N GLN A 114 7.06 0.67 -11.79
CA GLN A 114 8.42 0.66 -12.30
C GLN A 114 9.11 2.01 -12.11
N LEU A 115 8.45 3.09 -12.55
CA LEU A 115 9.00 4.44 -12.41
C LEU A 115 9.05 4.88 -10.94
N LEU A 116 8.10 4.44 -10.12
CA LEU A 116 8.15 4.69 -8.68
C LEU A 116 9.36 4.02 -8.03
N VAL A 117 9.61 2.74 -8.32
CA VAL A 117 10.80 2.02 -7.81
C VAL A 117 12.07 2.75 -8.23
N GLN A 118 12.22 3.07 -9.52
CA GLN A 118 13.38 3.81 -10.02
C GLN A 118 13.56 5.15 -9.28
N THR A 119 12.48 5.92 -9.12
CA THR A 119 12.52 7.22 -8.45
C THR A 119 12.95 7.08 -6.98
N VAL A 120 12.47 6.05 -6.26
CA VAL A 120 12.88 5.78 -4.87
C VAL A 120 14.34 5.37 -4.80
N GLU A 121 14.81 4.49 -5.70
CA GLU A 121 16.21 4.06 -5.76
C GLU A 121 17.13 5.26 -6.00
N GLU A 122 16.84 6.10 -6.98
CA GLU A 122 17.65 7.29 -7.29
C GLU A 122 17.61 8.35 -6.17
N ALA A 123 16.47 8.58 -5.53
CA ALA A 123 16.34 9.56 -4.46
C ALA A 123 17.01 9.12 -3.14
N SER A 124 17.05 7.81 -2.87
CA SER A 124 17.57 7.27 -1.60
C SER A 124 18.97 6.67 -1.70
N GLY A 125 19.40 6.27 -2.90
CA GLY A 125 20.60 5.47 -3.11
C GLY A 125 20.49 4.03 -2.60
N LEU A 126 19.29 3.55 -2.30
CA LEU A 126 19.04 2.17 -1.90
C LEU A 126 18.62 1.34 -3.11
N HIS A 127 19.10 0.09 -3.19
CA HIS A 127 18.56 -0.88 -4.15
C HIS A 127 17.27 -1.47 -3.59
N ILE A 128 16.20 -1.54 -4.39
CA ILE A 128 14.93 -2.16 -4.01
C ILE A 128 14.89 -3.59 -4.56
N ASP A 129 14.97 -4.56 -3.65
CA ASP A 129 14.96 -5.99 -3.97
C ASP A 129 13.55 -6.53 -4.23
N HIS A 130 12.56 -5.95 -3.55
CA HIS A 130 11.19 -6.44 -3.57
C HIS A 130 10.17 -5.29 -3.59
N TYR A 131 9.03 -5.54 -4.22
CA TYR A 131 7.92 -4.61 -4.30
C TYR A 131 6.63 -5.30 -3.88
N ALA A 132 5.82 -4.64 -3.06
CA ALA A 132 4.48 -5.08 -2.72
C ALA A 132 3.51 -3.89 -2.76
N GLU A 133 2.42 -4.07 -3.51
CA GLU A 133 1.37 -3.07 -3.63
C GLU A 133 0.06 -3.60 -3.06
N ILE A 134 -0.62 -2.76 -2.28
CA ILE A 134 -1.90 -3.06 -1.67
C ILE A 134 -2.89 -1.98 -2.12
N GLY A 135 -3.85 -2.38 -2.95
CA GLY A 135 -5.02 -1.58 -3.28
C GLY A 135 -6.13 -1.72 -2.23
N PHE A 136 -7.26 -1.06 -2.47
CA PHE A 136 -8.37 -0.99 -1.49
C PHE A 136 -8.95 -2.35 -1.10
N GLY A 137 -9.21 -3.23 -2.08
CA GLY A 137 -9.71 -4.57 -1.81
C GLY A 137 -8.72 -5.43 -1.02
N GLY A 138 -7.43 -5.31 -1.34
CA GLY A 138 -6.36 -6.02 -0.64
C GLY A 138 -6.26 -5.58 0.82
N PHE A 139 -6.35 -4.28 1.09
CA PHE A 139 -6.33 -3.75 2.44
C PHE A 139 -7.50 -4.28 3.27
N ALA A 140 -8.74 -4.11 2.77
CA ALA A 140 -9.94 -4.57 3.49
C ALA A 140 -9.89 -6.08 3.74
N GLY A 141 -9.51 -6.86 2.72
CA GLY A 141 -9.38 -8.31 2.84
C GLY A 141 -8.34 -8.77 3.86
N ILE A 142 -7.20 -8.06 3.99
CA ILE A 142 -6.20 -8.37 5.02
C ILE A 142 -6.76 -8.11 6.42
N VAL A 143 -7.44 -6.98 6.62
CA VAL A 143 -8.06 -6.64 7.91
C VAL A 143 -9.11 -7.68 8.30
N ASP A 144 -9.99 -8.07 7.37
CA ASP A 144 -10.99 -9.10 7.64
C ASP A 144 -10.35 -10.47 7.95
N ALA A 145 -9.27 -10.82 7.22
CA ALA A 145 -8.57 -12.09 7.41
C ALA A 145 -7.88 -12.21 8.78
N ILE A 146 -7.45 -11.10 9.39
CA ILE A 146 -6.89 -11.10 10.75
C ILE A 146 -7.97 -10.98 11.84
N GLY A 147 -9.25 -10.89 11.46
CA GLY A 147 -10.38 -10.78 12.38
C GLY A 147 -10.71 -9.34 12.80
N GLY A 148 -10.39 -8.35 11.98
CA GLY A 148 -10.62 -6.94 12.28
C GLY A 148 -9.47 -6.30 13.06
N VAL A 149 -9.59 -4.98 13.28
CA VAL A 149 -8.62 -4.19 14.06
C VAL A 149 -9.34 -3.41 15.15
N GLU A 150 -8.90 -3.58 16.40
CA GLU A 150 -9.41 -2.78 17.52
C GLU A 150 -8.91 -1.33 17.42
N MET A 151 -9.85 -0.38 17.42
CA MET A 151 -9.59 1.05 17.40
C MET A 151 -10.42 1.76 18.46
N CYS A 152 -9.80 2.67 19.20
CA CYS A 152 -10.46 3.52 20.18
C CYS A 152 -10.55 4.95 19.65
N LEU A 153 -11.78 5.43 19.44
CA LEU A 153 -12.03 6.78 18.94
C LEU A 153 -12.42 7.71 20.09
N ASP A 154 -11.77 8.86 20.18
CA ASP A 154 -12.10 9.88 21.19
C ASP A 154 -13.48 10.52 20.94
N ALA A 155 -13.89 10.61 19.67
CA ALA A 155 -15.14 11.21 19.22
C ALA A 155 -15.68 10.46 17.98
N PRO A 156 -17.00 10.53 17.72
CA PRO A 156 -17.59 9.87 16.55
C PRO A 156 -17.04 10.43 15.24
N ILE A 157 -17.00 9.57 14.23
CA ILE A 157 -16.63 9.93 12.85
C ILE A 157 -17.77 9.52 11.93
N ASP A 158 -18.42 10.50 11.32
CA ASP A 158 -19.44 10.30 10.28
C ASP A 158 -18.90 10.87 8.97
N ASP A 159 -18.50 9.99 8.06
CA ASP A 159 -17.97 10.35 6.74
C ASP A 159 -18.64 9.49 5.66
N PRO A 160 -19.78 9.95 5.10
CA PRO A 160 -20.47 9.25 4.03
C PRO A 160 -19.66 9.07 2.75
N LEU A 161 -18.62 9.88 2.52
CA LEU A 161 -17.74 9.72 1.35
C LEU A 161 -16.72 8.59 1.56
N ALA A 162 -16.32 8.35 2.80
CA ALA A 162 -15.49 7.22 3.19
C ALA A 162 -16.31 5.97 3.57
N GLY A 163 -17.65 6.07 3.59
CA GLY A 163 -18.55 4.96 3.86
C GLY A 163 -18.66 4.57 5.33
N ILE A 164 -18.28 5.45 6.25
CA ILE A 164 -18.17 5.12 7.68
C ILE A 164 -19.06 5.99 8.57
N ASN A 165 -19.58 5.37 9.62
CA ASN A 165 -20.22 6.03 10.75
C ASN A 165 -19.81 5.30 12.03
N LEU A 166 -18.73 5.78 12.65
CA LEU A 166 -18.06 5.13 13.77
C LEU A 166 -18.43 5.84 15.08
N ALA A 167 -18.83 5.06 16.07
CA ALA A 167 -19.14 5.55 17.41
C ALA A 167 -17.85 5.93 18.18
N PRO A 168 -17.92 6.80 19.20
CA PRO A 168 -16.79 6.97 20.12
C PRO A 168 -16.57 5.70 20.97
N GLY A 169 -15.35 5.54 21.49
CA GLY A 169 -14.94 4.39 22.29
C GLY A 169 -14.19 3.33 21.49
N CYS A 170 -13.80 2.24 22.17
CA CYS A 170 -13.11 1.12 21.57
C CYS A 170 -14.10 0.20 20.86
N GLN A 171 -13.80 -0.10 19.60
CA GLN A 171 -14.59 -0.98 18.75
C GLN A 171 -13.67 -1.73 17.78
N GLU A 172 -14.12 -2.88 17.30
CA GLU A 172 -13.43 -3.63 16.25
C GLU A 172 -13.89 -3.11 14.89
N LEU A 173 -12.95 -2.68 14.07
CA LEU A 173 -13.21 -2.24 12.70
C LEU A 173 -13.05 -3.42 11.75
N SER A 174 -14.11 -3.66 10.97
CA SER A 174 -14.08 -4.55 9.80
C SER A 174 -13.18 -3.98 8.70
N GLY A 175 -12.90 -4.76 7.66
CA GLY A 175 -12.08 -4.32 6.54
C GLY A 175 -12.62 -3.07 5.83
N SER A 176 -13.94 -2.98 5.63
CA SER A 176 -14.58 -1.80 5.08
C SER A 176 -14.49 -0.59 6.01
N ASP A 177 -14.72 -0.78 7.31
CA ASP A 177 -14.68 0.31 8.30
C ASP A 177 -13.25 0.82 8.50
N ALA A 178 -12.28 -0.08 8.57
CA ALA A 178 -10.87 0.26 8.67
C ALA A 178 -10.38 0.98 7.42
N LEU A 179 -10.82 0.55 6.23
CA LEU A 179 -10.49 1.22 4.97
C LEU A 179 -11.07 2.64 4.94
N GLY A 180 -12.33 2.80 5.32
CA GLY A 180 -12.95 4.10 5.44
C GLY A 180 -12.26 4.97 6.48
N PHE A 181 -11.86 4.40 7.62
CA PHE A 181 -11.15 5.12 8.68
C PHE A 181 -9.80 5.67 8.22
N VAL A 182 -8.99 4.92 7.46
CA VAL A 182 -7.70 5.41 6.96
C VAL A 182 -7.84 6.36 5.77
N ARG A 183 -9.01 6.37 5.11
CA ARG A 183 -9.33 7.28 3.99
C ARG A 183 -10.03 8.55 4.43
N THR A 184 -10.66 8.57 5.61
CA THR A 184 -11.45 9.71 6.07
C THR A 184 -10.58 10.94 6.20
N ARG A 185 -11.13 12.06 5.75
CA ARG A 185 -10.55 13.40 5.97
C ARG A 185 -11.41 14.22 6.92
N ALA A 186 -12.57 13.68 7.33
CA ALA A 186 -13.37 14.26 8.37
C ALA A 186 -12.56 14.21 9.67
N THR A 187 -12.24 15.37 10.22
CA THR A 187 -11.72 15.43 11.59
C THR A 187 -12.90 15.13 12.51
N ALA A 188 -12.66 14.37 13.59
CA ALA A 188 -13.67 14.14 14.61
C ALA A 188 -14.36 15.47 14.97
N LEU A 189 -15.68 15.52 14.89
CA LEU A 189 -16.45 16.71 15.24
C LEU A 189 -16.27 16.94 16.74
N ALA A 190 -15.38 17.87 17.09
CA ALA A 190 -15.16 18.31 18.47
C ALA A 190 -16.33 19.14 18.99
#